data_AF-A0A6L8EKH2-F1
#
_entry.id   AF-A0A6L8EKH2-F1
#
_cell.length_a   1.000
_cell.length_b   1.000
_cell.length_c   1.000
_cell.angle_alpha   90.00
_cell.angle_beta   90.00
_cell.angle_gamma   90.00
#
_symmetry.space_group_name_H-M   'P 1'
#
loop_
_entity.id
_entity.type
_entity.pdbx_description
1 polymer ?
#
loop_
_entity_poly.entity_id
_entity_poly.type
_entity_poly.pdbx_seq_one_letter_code
_entity_poly.pdbx_strand_id
1 'polypeptide(L)'
;MPQYRLLTDESDTLMMDYVGRYETLQQSFDEICRHIGIAPSVLSRRNESRHRSYACYYDASLQQAVAGWYRKDFELFGYDAGKIAPESAASGEETPDTP
;
A
#
# COMPACT_ATOMS: atom_id res chain seq x y z
N MET A 1 13.62 6.80 0.32
CA MET A 1 13.34 7.65 -0.86
C MET A 1 11.85 7.52 -1.20
N PRO A 2 11.12 8.62 -1.41
CA PRO A 2 9.71 8.61 -1.86
C PRO A 2 9.52 7.91 -3.21
N GLN A 3 8.39 7.23 -3.42
CA GLN A 3 8.07 6.51 -4.65
C GLN A 3 7.70 7.45 -5.80
N TYR A 4 7.05 8.59 -5.51
CA TYR A 4 6.66 9.56 -6.54
C TYR A 4 7.83 9.99 -7.42
N ARG A 5 9.04 10.11 -6.85
CA ARG A 5 10.25 10.50 -7.58
C ARG A 5 10.65 9.54 -8.70
N LEU A 6 10.15 8.30 -8.68
CA LEU A 6 10.40 7.30 -9.72
C LEU A 6 9.34 7.35 -10.83
N LEU A 7 8.19 7.97 -10.56
CA LEU A 7 7.01 7.93 -11.43
C LEU A 7 6.65 9.30 -12.00
N THR A 8 7.32 10.37 -11.54
CA THR A 8 7.09 11.73 -12.00
C THR A 8 8.26 12.30 -12.80
N ASP A 9 7.96 13.24 -13.69
CA ASP A 9 8.98 14.04 -14.38
C ASP A 9 9.58 15.14 -13.48
N GLU A 10 10.42 16.01 -14.05
CA GLU A 10 11.03 17.16 -13.37
C GLU A 10 9.99 18.20 -12.89
N SER A 11 8.77 18.16 -13.44
CA SER A 11 7.64 19.02 -13.08
C SER A 11 6.67 18.35 -12.09
N ASP A 12 7.06 17.21 -11.50
CA ASP A 12 6.24 16.40 -10.60
C ASP A 12 4.94 15.86 -11.21
N THR A 13 4.89 15.75 -12.54
CA THR A 13 3.74 15.19 -13.27
C THR A 13 3.89 13.68 -13.40
N LEU A 14 2.85 12.92 -13.04
CA LEU A 14 2.85 11.46 -13.14
C LEU A 14 2.93 11.03 -14.61
N MET A 15 3.97 10.26 -14.96
CA MET A 15 4.25 9.84 -16.34
C MET A 15 3.62 8.48 -16.70
N MET A 16 2.77 7.93 -15.84
CA MET A 16 2.19 6.59 -15.98
C MET A 16 0.68 6.69 -16.24
N ASP A 17 0.19 5.93 -17.21
CA ASP A 17 -1.25 5.83 -17.50
C ASP A 17 -2.01 5.07 -16.41
N TYR A 18 -1.31 4.19 -15.68
CA TYR A 18 -1.89 3.39 -14.59
C TYR A 18 -0.82 3.04 -13.54
N VAL A 19 -1.19 3.11 -12.26
CA VAL A 19 -0.36 2.69 -11.12
C VAL A 19 -1.14 1.65 -10.31
N GLY A 20 -0.69 0.39 -10.38
CA GLY A 20 -1.32 -0.72 -9.66
C GLY A 20 -0.99 -0.74 -8.17
N ARG A 21 -1.88 -1.34 -7.36
CA ARG A 21 -1.71 -1.48 -5.91
C ARG A 21 -1.34 -2.91 -5.54
N TYR A 22 -0.41 -3.07 -4.59
CA TYR A 22 0.04 -4.40 -4.16
C TYR A 22 -1.03 -5.14 -3.36
N GLU A 23 -1.86 -4.40 -2.63
CA GLU A 23 -2.97 -4.90 -1.82
C GLU A 23 -4.05 -5.56 -2.70
N THR A 24 -4.18 -5.09 -3.95
CA THR A 24 -5.11 -5.59 -4.96
C THR A 24 -4.36 -6.07 -6.21
N LEU A 25 -3.19 -6.70 -6.03
CA LEU A 25 -2.24 -6.99 -7.11
C LEU A 25 -2.86 -7.71 -8.32
N GLN A 26 -3.67 -8.74 -8.10
CA GLN A 26 -4.31 -9.47 -9.21
C GLN A 26 -5.29 -8.57 -9.97
N GLN A 27 -6.10 -7.78 -9.27
CA GLN A 27 -7.08 -6.88 -9.89
C GLN A 27 -6.36 -5.79 -10.70
N SER A 28 -5.30 -5.21 -10.15
CA SER A 28 -4.48 -4.24 -10.86
C SER A 28 -3.78 -4.84 -12.08
N PHE A 29 -3.33 -6.09 -11.99
CA PHE A 29 -2.74 -6.80 -13.12
C PHE A 29 -3.76 -7.04 -14.23
N ASP A 30 -4.96 -7.52 -13.89
CA ASP A 30 -6.03 -7.76 -14.85
C ASP A 30 -6.45 -6.46 -15.56
N GLU A 31 -6.47 -5.35 -14.83
CA GLU A 31 -6.73 -4.02 -15.40
C GLU A 31 -5.63 -3.59 -16.38
N ILE A 32 -4.35 -3.74 -16.02
CA ILE A 32 -3.23 -3.48 -16.93
C ILE A 32 -3.35 -4.35 -18.19
N CYS A 33 -3.62 -5.65 -18.04
CA CYS A 33 -3.82 -6.56 -19.17
C CYS A 33 -4.94 -6.08 -20.11
N ARG A 34 -6.06 -5.61 -19.55
CA ARG A 34 -7.17 -5.03 -20.32
C ARG A 34 -6.75 -3.74 -21.05
N HIS A 35 -5.95 -2.88 -20.42
CA HIS A 35 -5.47 -1.64 -21.04
C HIS A 35 -4.52 -1.88 -22.22
N ILE A 36 -3.66 -2.89 -22.14
CA ILE A 36 -2.68 -3.21 -23.19
C ILE A 36 -3.15 -4.29 -24.18
N GLY A 37 -4.37 -4.82 -24.00
CA GLY A 37 -5.00 -5.76 -24.93
C GLY A 37 -4.47 -7.20 -24.86
N ILE A 38 -3.94 -7.64 -23.71
CA ILE A 38 -3.48 -9.02 -23.51
C ILE A 38 -4.44 -9.80 -22.62
N ALA A 39 -4.44 -11.12 -22.76
CA ALA A 39 -5.24 -11.98 -21.90
C ALA A 39 -4.70 -11.94 -20.45
N PRO A 40 -5.54 -11.66 -19.45
CA PRO A 40 -5.13 -11.69 -18.05
C PRO A 40 -4.76 -13.12 -17.64
N SER A 41 -3.83 -13.22 -16.69
CA SER A 41 -3.39 -14.50 -16.12
C SER A 41 -3.31 -14.40 -14.61
N VAL A 42 -3.51 -15.53 -13.94
CA VAL A 42 -3.43 -15.57 -12.47
C VAL A 42 -1.96 -15.53 -12.06
N LEU A 43 -1.60 -14.52 -11.28
CA LEU A 43 -0.25 -14.35 -10.75
C LEU A 43 0.00 -15.34 -9.61
N SER A 44 1.11 -16.07 -9.67
CA SER A 44 1.53 -16.94 -8.57
C SER A 44 2.02 -16.10 -7.39
N ARG A 45 1.39 -16.21 -6.22
CA ARG A 45 1.81 -15.52 -4.99
C ARG A 45 2.97 -16.26 -4.32
N ARG A 46 4.22 -15.88 -4.67
CA ARG A 46 5.45 -16.51 -4.12
C ARG A 46 6.03 -15.82 -2.88
N ASN A 47 5.74 -14.54 -2.66
CA ASN A 47 6.31 -13.71 -1.59
C ASN A 47 5.26 -13.31 -0.55
N GLU A 48 4.42 -14.24 -0.11
CA GLU A 48 3.49 -13.99 0.98
C GLU A 48 4.21 -14.05 2.33
N SER A 49 4.53 -12.90 2.90
CA SER A 49 4.85 -12.80 4.33
C SER A 49 3.57 -12.58 5.13
N ARG A 50 3.43 -13.31 6.25
CA ARG A 50 2.38 -13.07 7.25
C ARG A 50 2.69 -11.77 7.98
N HIS A 51 2.05 -10.67 7.59
CA HIS A 51 2.23 -9.39 8.27
C HIS A 51 1.27 -9.26 9.45
N ARG A 52 1.83 -9.00 10.65
CA ARG A 52 1.07 -8.33 11.73
C ARG A 52 0.71 -6.92 11.26
N SER A 53 -0.37 -6.35 11.81
CA SER A 53 -0.74 -4.96 11.50
C SER A 53 0.46 -4.04 11.68
N TYR A 54 0.89 -3.40 10.58
CA TYR A 54 2.08 -2.54 10.57
C TYR A 54 1.92 -1.32 11.48
N ALA A 55 0.69 -0.96 11.83
CA ALA A 55 0.38 0.16 12.70
C ALA A 55 1.02 0.02 14.10
N CYS A 56 1.32 -1.21 14.56
CA CYS A 56 1.99 -1.44 15.84
C CYS A 56 3.47 -1.05 15.86
N TYR A 57 4.08 -0.76 14.71
CA TYR A 57 5.50 -0.36 14.62
C TYR A 57 5.72 1.16 14.65
N TYR A 58 4.65 1.95 14.65
CA TYR A 58 4.74 3.40 14.55
C TYR A 58 4.30 4.11 15.83
N ASP A 59 5.21 4.79 16.51
CA ASP A 59 4.85 5.80 17.51
C ASP A 59 4.37 7.10 16.84
N ALA A 60 3.71 7.97 17.60
CA ALA A 60 3.11 9.20 17.08
C ALA A 60 4.14 10.16 16.43
N SER A 61 5.40 10.14 16.89
CA SER A 61 6.47 10.99 16.35
C SER A 61 6.96 10.47 15.00
N LEU A 62 7.08 9.15 14.86
CA LEU A 62 7.46 8.48 13.62
C LEU A 62 6.37 8.62 12.56
N GLN A 63 5.09 8.58 12.95
CA GLN A 63 3.96 8.80 12.04
C GLN A 63 4.02 10.19 11.40
N GLN A 64 4.24 11.24 12.20
CA GLN A 64 4.35 12.60 11.67
C GLN A 64 5.54 12.76 10.72
N ALA A 65 6.68 12.17 11.08
CA ALA A 65 7.87 12.20 10.22
C ALA A 65 7.62 11.50 8.87
N VAL A 66 6.98 10.32 8.89
CA VAL A 66 6.64 9.55 7.69
C VAL A 66 5.57 10.27 6.86
N ALA A 67 4.52 10.78 7.49
CA ALA A 67 3.46 11.54 6.81
C ALA A 67 4.02 12.80 6.13
N GLY A 68 4.97 13.49 6.77
CA GLY A 68 5.66 14.63 6.17
C GLY A 68 6.56 14.22 4.99
N TRP A 69 7.36 13.18 5.17
CA TRP A 69 8.33 12.73 4.15
C TRP A 69 7.68 12.14 2.90
N TYR A 70 6.55 11.42 3.07
CA TYR A 70 5.82 10.74 2.00
C TYR A 70 4.51 11.46 1.61
N ARG A 71 4.33 12.71 2.05
CA ARG A 71 3.14 13.53 1.78
C ARG A 71 2.74 13.48 0.31
N LYS A 72 3.72 13.62 -0.58
CA LYS A 72 3.50 13.66 -2.02
C LYS A 72 3.06 12.31 -2.59
N ASP A 73 3.56 11.20 -2.03
CA ASP A 73 3.08 9.86 -2.38
C ASP A 73 1.62 9.67 -1.95
N PHE A 74 1.25 10.14 -0.75
CA PHE A 74 -0.14 10.09 -0.27
C PHE A 74 -1.08 10.89 -1.19
N GLU A 75 -0.68 12.10 -1.57
CA GLU A 75 -1.43 12.98 -2.46
C GLU A 75 -1.56 12.39 -3.88
N LEU A 76 -0.46 11.90 -4.48
CA LEU A 76 -0.46 11.41 -5.86
C LEU A 76 -1.12 10.05 -6.04
N PHE A 77 -1.01 9.15 -5.06
CA PHE A 77 -1.57 7.79 -5.17
C PHE A 77 -2.92 7.63 -4.47
N GLY A 78 -3.45 8.71 -3.86
CA GLY A 78 -4.74 8.72 -3.18
C GLY A 78 -4.76 7.83 -1.94
N TYR A 79 -3.67 7.82 -1.18
CA TYR A 79 -3.60 7.15 0.13
C TYR A 79 -3.89 8.15 1.25
N ASP A 80 -4.58 7.67 2.28
CA ASP A 80 -4.88 8.46 3.47
C ASP A 80 -3.74 8.35 4.47
N ALA A 81 -3.03 9.46 4.70
CA ALA A 81 -1.95 9.55 5.68
C ALA A 81 -2.43 9.28 7.12
N GLY A 82 -3.74 9.44 7.39
CA GLY A 82 -4.38 9.10 8.67
C GLY A 82 -4.47 7.59 8.93
N LYS A 83 -4.38 6.74 7.89
CA LYS A 83 -4.39 5.27 8.05
C LYS A 83 -3.08 4.68 8.60
N ILE A 84 -2.05 5.50 8.77
CA ILE A 84 -0.81 5.12 9.46
C ILE A 84 -0.98 5.26 10.99
N ALA A 85 -2.04 5.94 11.45
CA ALA A 85 -2.38 5.98 12.86
C ALA A 85 -2.84 4.58 13.30
N PRO A 86 -2.39 4.08 14.46
CA PRO A 86 -2.98 2.90 15.04
C PRO A 86 -4.45 3.17 15.29
N GLU A 87 -5.29 2.42 14.57
CA GLU A 87 -6.65 2.17 15.00
C GLU A 87 -6.54 1.65 16.44
N SER A 88 -7.09 2.43 17.36
CA SER A 88 -7.03 2.17 18.79
C SER A 88 -7.30 0.71 19.10
N ALA A 89 -6.54 0.16 20.05
CA ALA A 89 -6.76 -1.13 20.67
C ALA A 89 -8.24 -1.56 20.73
N ALA A 90 -8.64 -2.46 19.83
CA ALA A 90 -9.79 -3.34 19.98
C ALA A 90 -9.19 -4.75 20.14
N SER A 91 -8.99 -5.23 21.37
CA SER A 91 -9.96 -5.96 22.22
C SER A 91 -10.49 -7.26 21.57
N GLY A 92 -10.07 -8.40 22.16
CA GLY A 92 -10.66 -9.75 22.00
C GLY A 92 -10.28 -10.48 20.70
N GLU A 93 -9.98 -11.78 20.65
CA GLU A 93 -10.35 -12.90 21.51
C GLU A 93 -9.20 -13.91 21.65
N GLU A 94 -8.84 -14.25 22.88
CA GLU A 94 -8.28 -15.56 23.21
C GLU A 94 -9.37 -16.60 22.97
N THR A 95 -9.13 -17.54 22.06
CA THR A 95 -9.85 -18.82 22.05
C THR A 95 -8.94 -19.88 22.69
N PRO A 96 -9.41 -20.60 23.74
CA PRO A 96 -8.60 -21.57 24.45
C PRO A 96 -8.45 -22.84 23.60
N ASP A 97 -7.21 -23.25 23.37
CA ASP A 97 -6.89 -24.51 22.69
C ASP A 97 -6.68 -25.61 23.75
N THR A 98 -7.62 -26.55 23.83
CA THR A 98 -7.45 -27.89 24.41
C THR A 98 -8.50 -28.79 23.75
N PRO A 99 -8.16 -30.02 23.32
CA PRO A 99 -7.73 -31.11 24.20
C PRO A 99 -6.30 -31.62 23.98
#